data_AF-A0A949IFF5-F1
#
_entry.id   AF-A0A949IFF5-F1
#
_cell.length_a   1.000
_cell.length_b   1.000
_cell.length_c   1.000
_cell.angle_alpha   90.00
_cell.angle_beta   90.00
_cell.angle_gamma   90.00
#
_symmetry.space_group_name_H-M   'P 1'
#
loop_
_entity.id
_entity.type
_entity.pdbx_description
1 polymer ?
#
loop_
_entity_poly.entity_id
_entity_poly.type
_entity_poly.pdbx_seq_one_letter_code
_entity_poly.pdbx_strand_id
1 'polypeptide(L)'
;MYWPDQHQLTLWEPQPNLGAIVASRDPLDLKRDVVDNYDEVGTSTYLVTWGWVDNVVADCHKFGNRYTIVKTQGHWISIKSSPLFADITTQLQKLVNEQASRKVNHFCVIGQNAGSFLSAYVYWPEKNQLIFWLPAPNELSVLEYLDNTYAVDLRTGLIDGVAPFAGRMQRSYSQNILRACKASGQDFTITKSGK
;
A
#
# COMPACT_ATOMS: atom_id res chain seq x y z
N MET A 1 -21.47 1.20 6.11
CA MET A 1 -21.11 0.81 4.74
C MET A 1 -21.58 -0.61 4.51
N TYR A 2 -22.35 -0.85 3.44
CA TYR A 2 -22.75 -2.20 3.04
C TYR A 2 -21.83 -2.69 1.91
N TRP A 3 -21.20 -3.85 2.11
CA TRP A 3 -20.33 -4.50 1.12
C TRP A 3 -20.94 -5.85 0.71
N PRO A 4 -21.73 -5.88 -0.39
CA PRO A 4 -22.48 -7.07 -0.78
C PRO A 4 -21.58 -8.26 -1.14
N ASP A 5 -20.51 -8.04 -1.91
CA ASP A 5 -19.63 -9.13 -2.38
C ASP A 5 -18.91 -9.85 -1.22
N GLN A 6 -18.63 -9.15 -0.12
CA GLN A 6 -18.01 -9.72 1.07
C GLN A 6 -19.04 -10.14 2.12
N HIS A 7 -20.32 -9.90 1.91
CA HIS A 7 -21.38 -10.13 2.89
C HIS A 7 -21.08 -9.44 4.22
N GLN A 8 -20.69 -8.17 4.16
CA GLN A 8 -20.27 -7.40 5.34
C GLN A 8 -21.02 -6.09 5.47
N LEU A 9 -21.26 -5.70 6.72
CA LEU A 9 -21.76 -4.38 7.08
C LEU A 9 -20.82 -3.74 8.09
N THR A 10 -20.19 -2.64 7.70
CA THR A 10 -19.25 -1.91 8.55
C THR A 10 -19.93 -0.68 9.12
N LEU A 11 -20.07 -0.60 10.44
CA LEU A 11 -20.40 0.64 11.12
C LEU A 11 -19.14 1.51 11.15
N TRP A 12 -19.16 2.60 10.38
CA TRP A 12 -18.01 3.48 10.25
C TRP A 12 -18.30 4.80 10.96
N GLU A 13 -17.48 5.12 11.96
CA GLU A 13 -17.45 6.44 12.58
C GLU A 13 -16.55 7.37 11.76
N PRO A 14 -17.06 8.52 11.29
CA PRO A 14 -16.26 9.44 10.51
C PRO A 14 -15.11 9.99 11.36
N GLN A 15 -13.88 9.70 10.94
CA GLN A 15 -12.65 10.27 11.50
C GLN A 15 -11.92 11.05 10.40
N PRO A 16 -11.17 12.11 10.74
CA PRO A 16 -10.52 12.97 9.75
C PRO A 16 -9.34 12.31 9.01
N ASN A 17 -9.00 11.04 9.29
CA ASN A 17 -7.86 10.35 8.69
C ASN A 17 -8.28 9.38 7.56
N LEU A 18 -7.41 9.23 6.55
CA LEU A 18 -7.62 8.36 5.38
C LEU A 18 -7.66 6.84 5.70
N GLY A 19 -7.51 6.47 6.97
CA GLY A 19 -7.56 5.08 7.45
C GLY A 19 -8.84 4.73 8.20
N ALA A 20 -9.78 5.67 8.40
CA ALA A 20 -10.92 5.50 9.30
C ALA A 20 -11.80 4.27 8.98
N ILE A 21 -12.03 3.98 7.69
CA ILE A 21 -12.81 2.82 7.26
C ILE A 21 -12.02 1.51 7.47
N VAL A 22 -10.72 1.52 7.22
CA VAL A 22 -9.85 0.34 7.43
C VAL A 22 -9.65 0.03 8.91
N ALA A 23 -9.61 1.09 9.73
CA ALA A 23 -9.46 1.01 11.17
C ALA A 23 -10.81 0.80 11.90
N SER A 24 -11.93 0.79 11.18
CA SER A 24 -13.22 0.41 11.74
C SER A 24 -13.11 -1.05 12.19
N ARG A 25 -12.99 -1.22 13.50
CA ARG A 25 -12.88 -2.52 14.13
C ARG A 25 -14.29 -3.14 14.08
N ASP A 26 -14.33 -4.38 13.64
CA ASP A 26 -15.51 -5.26 13.69
C ASP A 26 -16.57 -4.99 12.60
N PRO A 27 -16.26 -5.27 11.32
CA PRO A 27 -17.33 -5.44 10.34
C PRO A 27 -18.26 -6.58 10.77
N LEU A 28 -19.56 -6.33 10.75
CA LEU A 28 -20.58 -7.34 10.95
C LEU A 28 -20.53 -8.33 9.77
N ASP A 29 -20.22 -9.59 10.05
CA ASP A 29 -20.27 -10.67 9.06
C ASP A 29 -21.71 -11.15 8.94
N LEU A 30 -22.35 -10.88 7.80
CA LEU A 30 -23.77 -11.17 7.59
C LEU A 30 -24.10 -12.67 7.57
N LYS A 31 -23.09 -13.55 7.52
CA LYS A 31 -23.27 -15.00 7.58
C LYS A 31 -23.13 -15.57 8.99
N ARG A 32 -22.45 -14.85 9.89
CA ARG A 32 -22.09 -15.35 11.22
C ARG A 32 -22.75 -14.55 12.34
N ASP A 33 -22.90 -13.24 12.15
CA ASP A 33 -23.26 -12.30 13.20
C ASP A 33 -24.75 -11.87 13.11
N VAL A 34 -25.54 -12.60 12.31
CA VAL A 34 -26.97 -12.31 12.06
C VAL A 34 -27.81 -13.54 12.40
N VAL A 35 -28.86 -13.31 13.20
CA VAL A 35 -29.79 -14.34 13.71
C VAL A 35 -31.22 -14.08 13.26
N ASP A 36 -32.09 -15.08 13.41
CA ASP A 36 -33.45 -15.01 12.86
C ASP A 36 -34.37 -14.09 13.67
N ASN A 37 -34.19 -14.03 14.99
CA ASN A 37 -35.07 -13.29 15.90
C ASN A 37 -34.32 -12.72 17.12
N TYR A 38 -35.01 -11.86 17.87
CA TYR A 38 -34.43 -11.18 19.04
C TYR A 38 -34.11 -12.12 20.21
N ASP A 39 -34.79 -13.26 20.33
CA ASP A 39 -34.53 -14.21 21.41
C ASP A 39 -33.12 -14.83 21.25
N GLU A 40 -32.68 -15.04 20.00
CA GLU A 40 -31.33 -15.52 19.67
C GLU A 40 -30.24 -14.48 19.87
N VAL A 41 -30.57 -13.18 19.83
CA VAL A 41 -29.64 -12.11 20.19
C VAL A 41 -29.30 -12.19 21.67
N GLY A 42 -30.31 -12.43 22.52
CA GLY A 42 -30.14 -12.58 23.96
C GLY A 42 -29.36 -11.42 24.60
N THR A 43 -28.25 -11.74 25.28
CA THR A 43 -27.34 -10.76 25.89
C THR A 43 -26.11 -10.46 25.03
N SER A 44 -26.08 -10.92 23.77
CA SER A 44 -24.95 -10.71 22.90
C SER A 44 -24.83 -9.23 22.52
N THR A 45 -23.62 -8.69 22.64
CA THR A 45 -23.30 -7.34 22.15
C THR A 45 -22.90 -7.32 20.67
N TYR A 46 -22.92 -8.47 20.00
CA TYR A 46 -22.37 -8.65 18.65
C TYR A 46 -23.35 -9.20 17.62
N LEU A 47 -24.46 -9.82 18.06
CA LEU A 47 -25.46 -10.39 17.16
C LEU A 47 -26.56 -9.37 16.84
N VAL A 48 -27.05 -9.40 15.61
CA VAL A 48 -28.21 -8.61 15.16
C VAL A 48 -29.22 -9.50 14.43
N THR A 49 -30.44 -9.00 14.22
CA THR A 49 -31.47 -9.78 13.51
C THR A 49 -31.46 -9.50 12.00
N TRP A 50 -31.93 -10.46 11.20
CA TRP A 50 -32.18 -10.24 9.76
C TRP A 50 -33.09 -9.05 9.50
N GLY A 51 -34.16 -8.90 10.27
CA GLY A 51 -35.07 -7.76 10.15
C GLY A 51 -34.38 -6.40 10.38
N TRP A 52 -33.38 -6.33 11.26
CA TRP A 52 -32.58 -5.11 11.42
C TRP A 52 -31.66 -4.88 10.23
N VAL A 53 -30.96 -5.92 9.76
CA VAL A 53 -30.05 -5.85 8.59
C VAL A 53 -30.80 -5.38 7.35
N ASP A 54 -31.97 -5.95 7.07
CA ASP A 54 -32.79 -5.63 5.90
C ASP A 54 -33.18 -4.14 5.87
N ASN A 55 -33.56 -3.59 7.03
CA ASN A 55 -33.90 -2.17 7.16
C ASN A 55 -32.67 -1.28 6.89
N VAL A 56 -31.50 -1.61 7.46
CA VAL A 56 -30.27 -0.83 7.25
C VAL A 56 -29.82 -0.90 5.79
N VAL A 57 -29.90 -2.07 5.15
CA VAL A 57 -29.55 -2.24 3.73
C VAL A 57 -30.53 -1.48 2.83
N ALA A 58 -31.83 -1.53 3.13
CA ALA A 58 -32.85 -0.77 2.41
C ALA A 58 -32.61 0.74 2.50
N ASP A 59 -32.31 1.26 3.70
CA ASP A 59 -31.95 2.67 3.90
C ASP A 59 -30.65 3.03 3.18
N CYS A 60 -29.64 2.15 3.19
CA CYS A 60 -28.40 2.33 2.44
C CYS A 60 -28.66 2.42 0.93
N HIS A 61 -29.60 1.64 0.39
CA HIS A 61 -29.98 1.71 -1.01
C HIS A 61 -30.77 2.98 -1.36
N LYS A 62 -31.60 3.45 -0.43
CA LYS A 62 -32.47 4.61 -0.64
C LYS A 62 -31.74 5.95 -0.48
N PHE A 63 -30.85 6.05 0.50
CA PHE A 63 -30.22 7.31 0.90
C PHE A 63 -28.70 7.34 0.69
N GLY A 64 -28.06 6.18 0.54
CA GLY A 64 -26.62 6.07 0.40
C GLY A 64 -26.12 6.40 -1.01
N ASN A 65 -24.83 6.76 -1.09
CA ASN A 65 -24.12 6.85 -2.36
C ASN A 65 -23.50 5.50 -2.71
N ARG A 66 -23.67 5.06 -3.96
CA ARG A 66 -23.04 3.84 -4.47
C ARG A 66 -21.67 4.16 -5.04
N TYR A 67 -20.67 3.43 -4.57
CA TYR A 67 -19.29 3.53 -5.08
C TYR A 67 -18.87 2.19 -5.67
N THR A 68 -18.31 2.22 -6.87
CA THR A 68 -17.60 1.08 -7.45
C THR A 68 -16.12 1.30 -7.22
N ILE A 69 -15.58 0.63 -6.20
CA ILE A 69 -14.13 0.65 -5.93
C ILE A 69 -13.53 -0.59 -6.57
N VAL A 70 -12.89 -0.39 -7.73
CA VAL A 70 -12.03 -1.43 -8.29
C VAL A 70 -10.77 -1.46 -7.44
N LYS A 71 -10.45 -2.62 -6.85
CA LYS A 71 -9.14 -2.83 -6.24
C LYS A 71 -8.11 -2.58 -7.33
N THR A 72 -7.44 -1.43 -7.29
CA THR A 72 -6.35 -1.13 -8.19
C THR A 72 -5.26 -2.15 -7.89
N GLN A 73 -5.14 -3.17 -8.74
CA GLN A 73 -3.81 -3.69 -9.04
C GLN A 73 -3.10 -2.50 -9.66
N GLY A 74 -2.47 -1.66 -8.82
CA GLY A 74 -1.86 -0.41 -9.28
C GLY A 74 -1.10 -0.72 -10.55
N HIS A 75 -1.48 -0.08 -11.67
CA HIS A 75 -0.88 -0.40 -12.95
C HIS A 75 0.61 -0.13 -12.79
N TRP A 76 1.40 -1.22 -12.77
CA TRP A 76 2.84 -1.10 -12.76
C TRP A 76 3.21 -0.38 -14.04
N ILE A 77 3.84 0.77 -13.92
CA ILE A 77 4.30 1.52 -15.07
C ILE A 77 5.79 1.34 -15.24
N SER A 78 6.23 1.49 -16.48
CA SER A 78 7.64 1.70 -16.75
C SER A 78 8.06 3.06 -16.20
N ILE A 79 9.09 3.07 -15.37
CA ILE A 79 9.69 4.31 -14.89
C ILE A 79 10.54 4.98 -15.97
N LYS A 80 11.07 4.21 -16.93
CA LYS A 80 11.86 4.74 -18.06
C LYS A 80 11.02 5.66 -18.95
N SER A 81 9.70 5.46 -18.98
CA SER A 81 8.76 6.31 -19.72
C SER A 81 8.26 7.52 -18.95
N SER A 82 8.66 7.72 -17.69
CA SER A 82 8.20 8.82 -16.84
C SER A 82 9.31 9.85 -16.61
N PRO A 83 9.13 11.11 -17.04
CA PRO A 83 10.09 12.19 -16.81
C PRO A 83 10.39 12.43 -15.32
N LEU A 84 9.46 12.08 -14.43
CA LEU A 84 9.61 12.20 -12.98
C LEU A 84 10.73 11.30 -12.41
N PHE A 85 11.22 10.33 -13.18
CA PHE A 85 12.32 9.44 -12.80
C PHE A 85 13.53 9.52 -13.75
N ALA A 86 13.67 10.63 -14.50
CA ALA A 86 14.70 10.78 -15.55
C ALA A 86 16.15 10.57 -15.06
N ASP A 87 16.42 10.83 -13.77
CA ASP A 87 17.77 10.72 -13.16
C ASP A 87 17.98 9.44 -12.32
N ILE A 88 17.19 8.39 -12.55
CA ILE A 88 17.26 7.18 -11.74
C ILE A 88 18.68 6.60 -11.60
N THR A 89 19.44 6.51 -12.69
CA THR A 89 20.80 5.94 -12.63
C THR A 89 21.70 6.78 -11.71
N THR A 90 21.59 8.11 -11.77
CA THR A 90 22.33 9.04 -10.90
C THR A 90 21.93 8.85 -9.44
N GLN A 91 20.63 8.70 -9.15
CA GLN A 91 20.15 8.47 -7.79
C GLN A 91 20.59 7.11 -7.23
N LEU A 92 20.48 6.04 -8.03
CA LEU A 92 20.99 4.73 -7.65
C LEU A 92 22.51 4.72 -7.48
N GLN A 93 23.25 5.48 -8.30
CA GLN A 93 24.70 5.65 -8.14
C GLN A 93 25.06 6.31 -6.81
N LYS A 94 24.35 7.37 -6.42
CA LYS A 94 24.52 8.01 -5.12
C LYS A 94 24.24 7.03 -3.98
N LEU A 95 23.11 6.33 -4.03
CA LEU A 95 22.72 5.31 -3.06
C LEU A 95 23.80 4.22 -2.91
N VAL A 96 24.34 3.71 -4.02
CA VAL A 96 25.40 2.70 -4.03
C VAL A 96 26.70 3.26 -3.45
N ASN A 97 27.08 4.48 -3.80
CA ASN A 97 28.31 5.09 -3.30
C ASN A 97 28.27 5.28 -1.78
N GLU A 98 27.12 5.68 -1.24
CA GLU A 98 26.92 5.90 0.18
C GLU A 98 26.74 4.60 0.97
N GLN A 99 25.90 3.69 0.48
CA GLN A 99 25.38 2.60 1.31
C GLN A 99 25.80 1.19 0.88
N ALA A 100 26.34 1.00 -0.32
CA ALA A 100 26.70 -0.34 -0.77
C ALA A 100 28.02 -0.79 -0.13
N SER A 101 28.07 -2.02 0.35
CA SER A 101 29.32 -2.70 0.70
C SER A 101 29.96 -3.38 -0.53
N ARG A 102 29.14 -3.77 -1.51
CA ARG A 102 29.58 -4.47 -2.72
C ARG A 102 29.96 -3.51 -3.84
N LYS A 103 30.93 -3.93 -4.66
CA LYS A 103 31.39 -3.20 -5.85
C LYS A 103 30.32 -3.13 -6.94
N VAL A 104 29.59 -4.21 -7.18
CA VAL A 104 28.51 -4.26 -8.16
C VAL A 104 27.20 -4.52 -7.43
N ASN A 105 26.18 -3.74 -7.74
CA ASN A 105 24.86 -3.81 -7.12
C ASN A 105 23.80 -3.86 -8.22
N HIS A 106 22.77 -4.67 -7.99
CA HIS A 106 21.66 -4.83 -8.90
C HIS A 106 20.42 -4.17 -8.29
N PHE A 107 19.58 -3.61 -9.13
CA PHE A 107 18.31 -3.04 -8.73
C PHE A 107 17.24 -3.43 -9.72
N CYS A 108 16.02 -3.61 -9.23
CA CYS A 108 14.84 -3.53 -10.08
C CYS A 108 13.99 -2.36 -9.62
N VAL A 109 13.52 -1.53 -10.55
CA VAL A 109 12.69 -0.37 -10.21
C VAL A 109 11.41 -0.35 -11.03
N ILE A 110 10.27 -0.33 -10.33
CA ILE A 110 8.94 -0.31 -10.94
C ILE A 110 8.12 0.87 -10.42
N GLY A 111 7.37 1.52 -11.30
CA GLY A 111 6.51 2.63 -10.94
C GLY A 111 5.12 2.13 -10.58
N GLN A 112 4.47 2.74 -9.59
CA GLN A 112 3.08 2.51 -9.27
C GLN A 112 2.31 3.81 -9.48
N ASN A 113 1.35 3.77 -10.40
CA ASN A 113 0.38 4.85 -10.57
C ASN A 113 -0.88 4.53 -9.75
N ALA A 114 -1.14 5.34 -8.72
CA ALA A 114 -2.31 5.27 -7.86
C ALA A 114 -3.22 6.50 -8.07
N GLY A 115 -3.54 6.81 -9.33
CA GLY A 115 -4.38 7.94 -9.69
C GLY A 115 -3.60 9.26 -9.67
N SER A 116 -3.69 10.00 -8.55
CA SER A 116 -3.01 11.30 -8.40
C SER A 116 -1.57 11.21 -7.89
N PHE A 117 -1.13 10.02 -7.48
CA PHE A 117 0.21 9.80 -6.95
C PHE A 117 0.97 8.82 -7.82
N LEU A 118 2.16 9.24 -8.26
CA LEU A 118 3.14 8.36 -8.84
C LEU A 118 4.21 8.06 -7.78
N SER A 119 4.52 6.78 -7.61
CA SER A 119 5.62 6.32 -6.74
C SER A 119 6.45 5.28 -7.48
N ALA A 120 7.65 5.00 -7.00
CA ALA A 120 8.47 3.90 -7.45
C ALA A 120 8.88 3.01 -6.29
N TYR A 121 9.03 1.72 -6.60
CA TYR A 121 9.61 0.73 -5.70
C TYR A 121 10.95 0.30 -6.25
N VAL A 122 11.99 0.41 -5.44
CA VAL A 122 13.37 0.02 -5.77
C VAL A 122 13.70 -1.23 -4.96
N TYR A 123 13.79 -2.37 -5.62
CA TYR A 123 14.26 -3.60 -5.01
C TYR A 123 15.78 -3.70 -5.11
N TRP A 124 16.46 -3.85 -3.96
CA TRP A 124 17.90 -4.03 -3.85
C TRP A 124 18.24 -5.41 -3.26
N PRO A 125 18.51 -6.44 -4.10
CA PRO A 125 18.82 -7.79 -3.66
C PRO A 125 20.04 -7.89 -2.74
N GLU A 126 21.13 -7.16 -2.98
CA GLU A 126 22.35 -7.29 -2.18
C GLU A 126 22.17 -6.86 -0.71
N LYS A 127 21.24 -5.95 -0.43
CA LYS A 127 20.87 -5.57 0.93
C LYS A 127 19.59 -6.23 1.42
N ASN A 128 18.91 -7.01 0.57
CA ASN A 128 17.58 -7.57 0.84
C ASN A 128 16.57 -6.49 1.27
N GLN A 129 16.59 -5.37 0.56
CA GLN A 129 15.79 -4.19 0.89
C GLN A 129 14.83 -3.83 -0.24
N LEU A 130 13.70 -3.26 0.13
CA LEU A 130 12.76 -2.63 -0.77
C LEU A 130 12.59 -1.17 -0.37
N ILE A 131 12.97 -0.24 -1.25
CA ILE A 131 12.91 1.19 -0.98
C ILE A 131 11.69 1.77 -1.68
N PHE A 132 10.87 2.51 -0.93
CA PHE A 132 9.79 3.28 -1.49
C PHE A 132 10.28 4.68 -1.86
N TRP A 133 10.15 5.02 -3.14
CA TRP A 133 10.63 6.27 -3.70
C TRP A 133 9.46 7.12 -4.19
N LEU A 134 9.29 8.29 -3.58
CA LEU A 134 8.37 9.32 -4.03
C LEU A 134 9.10 10.32 -4.94
N PRO A 135 8.71 10.50 -6.21
CA PRO A 135 9.25 11.56 -7.05
C PRO A 135 8.79 12.92 -6.49
N ALA A 136 9.72 13.87 -6.38
CA ALA A 136 9.37 15.23 -5.98
C ALA A 136 8.61 15.93 -7.14
N PRO A 137 7.47 16.60 -6.86
CA PRO A 137 6.74 17.34 -7.88
C PRO A 137 7.44 18.68 -8.14
N ASN A 138 8.48 18.67 -8.99
CA ASN A 138 9.18 19.83 -9.54
C ASN A 138 9.93 20.73 -8.52
N GLU A 139 11.17 21.09 -8.89
CA GLU A 139 11.98 22.18 -8.33
C GLU A 139 11.92 22.37 -6.80
N LEU A 140 12.82 21.70 -6.08
CA LEU A 140 13.72 22.28 -5.05
C LEU A 140 14.44 21.14 -4.34
N SER A 141 15.78 21.23 -4.29
CA SER A 141 16.69 20.45 -3.44
C SER A 141 16.60 18.91 -3.58
N VAL A 142 17.41 18.39 -4.52
CA VAL A 142 17.75 16.96 -4.74
C VAL A 142 18.39 16.30 -3.51
N LEU A 143 18.65 17.06 -2.44
CA LEU A 143 19.32 16.60 -1.22
C LEU A 143 18.36 16.23 -0.08
N GLU A 144 17.12 16.75 -0.05
CA GLU A 144 16.18 16.55 1.07
C GLU A 144 15.16 15.42 0.87
N TYR A 145 15.02 14.87 -0.34
CA TYR A 145 13.93 13.92 -0.62
C TYR A 145 14.27 12.43 -0.50
N LEU A 146 15.56 12.07 -0.34
CA LEU A 146 15.88 10.73 0.15
C LEU A 146 15.45 10.55 1.61
N ASP A 147 15.24 11.64 2.37
CA ASP A 147 14.66 11.58 3.72
C ASP A 147 13.15 11.24 3.73
N ASN A 148 12.47 11.37 2.57
CA ASN A 148 11.09 10.93 2.39
C ASN A 148 10.98 9.52 1.77
N THR A 149 12.12 8.83 1.64
CA THR A 149 12.13 7.41 1.28
C THR A 149 12.20 6.56 2.53
N TYR A 150 11.46 5.46 2.55
CA TYR A 150 11.59 4.45 3.58
C TYR A 150 12.06 3.14 2.94
N ALA A 151 12.94 2.45 3.65
CA ALA A 151 13.42 1.13 3.25
C ALA A 151 12.67 0.07 4.05
N VAL A 152 12.35 -1.04 3.41
CA VAL A 152 11.77 -2.21 4.07
C VAL A 152 12.81 -3.30 4.05
N ASP A 153 13.19 -3.79 5.22
CA ASP A 153 13.95 -5.03 5.33
C ASP A 153 13.01 -6.19 4.94
N LEU A 154 13.31 -6.87 3.83
CA LEU A 154 12.42 -7.92 3.31
C LEU A 154 12.48 -9.23 4.11
N ARG A 155 13.46 -9.40 5.01
CA ARG A 155 13.56 -10.55 5.90
C ARG A 155 12.62 -10.37 7.09
N THR A 156 12.54 -9.16 7.64
CA THR A 156 11.76 -8.87 8.85
C THR A 156 10.41 -8.19 8.55
N GLY A 157 10.29 -7.57 7.38
CA GLY A 157 9.19 -6.70 6.98
C GLY A 157 9.22 -5.34 7.67
N LEU A 158 10.24 -5.03 8.48
CA LEU A 158 10.34 -3.77 9.21
C LEU A 158 10.61 -2.62 8.24
N ILE A 159 9.86 -1.53 8.45
CA ILE A 159 10.04 -0.27 7.74
C ILE A 159 11.06 0.58 8.51
N ASP A 160 12.15 0.92 7.85
CA ASP A 160 13.23 1.80 8.29
C ASP A 160 13.04 3.17 7.61
N GLY A 161 12.78 4.22 8.39
CA GLY A 161 12.46 5.56 7.87
C GLY A 161 11.82 6.51 8.89
N VAL A 162 11.61 7.75 8.48
CA VAL A 162 11.09 8.84 9.32
C VAL A 162 9.60 8.64 9.62
N ALA A 163 9.21 8.85 10.89
CA ALA A 163 7.85 8.73 11.41
C ALA A 163 6.81 9.51 10.56
N PRO A 164 5.58 9.00 10.32
CA PRO A 164 4.81 8.18 11.27
C PRO A 164 4.61 6.70 10.88
N PHE A 165 5.27 6.20 9.83
CA PHE A 165 5.01 4.85 9.30
C PHE A 165 5.79 3.72 10.01
N ALA A 166 6.03 3.85 11.33
CA ALA A 166 6.58 2.76 12.12
C ALA A 166 5.63 1.56 12.02
N GLY A 167 6.03 0.52 11.29
CA GLY A 167 5.15 -0.57 10.92
C GLY A 167 5.88 -1.71 10.22
N ARG A 168 5.09 -2.74 9.87
CA ARG A 168 5.56 -3.86 9.05
C ARG A 168 4.81 -3.88 7.73
N MET A 169 5.55 -3.98 6.64
CA MET A 169 4.96 -4.27 5.35
C MET A 169 4.46 -5.71 5.32
N GLN A 170 3.22 -5.92 4.87
CA GLN A 170 2.68 -7.27 4.69
C GLN A 170 3.52 -8.04 3.67
N ARG A 171 3.86 -9.29 3.98
CA ARG A 171 4.67 -10.16 3.13
C ARG A 171 4.04 -10.40 1.75
N SER A 172 2.71 -10.50 1.69
CA SER A 172 1.97 -10.63 0.43
C SER A 172 2.18 -9.43 -0.49
N TYR A 173 2.25 -8.23 0.10
CA TYR A 173 2.47 -6.99 -0.64
C TYR A 173 3.89 -6.92 -1.22
N SER A 174 4.90 -7.17 -0.39
CA SER A 174 6.30 -7.18 -0.86
C SER A 174 6.54 -8.26 -1.92
N GLN A 175 5.94 -9.44 -1.78
CA GLN A 175 6.00 -10.49 -2.81
C GLN A 175 5.38 -10.08 -4.14
N ASN A 176 4.28 -9.32 -4.14
CA ASN A 176 3.66 -8.84 -5.37
C ASN A 176 4.58 -7.86 -6.12
N ILE A 177 5.26 -6.99 -5.37
CA ILE A 177 6.25 -6.04 -5.93
C ILE A 177 7.42 -6.82 -6.56
N LEU A 178 7.96 -7.82 -5.85
CA LEU A 178 9.08 -8.63 -6.37
C LEU A 178 8.67 -9.40 -7.64
N ARG A 179 7.45 -9.93 -7.71
CA ARG A 179 6.92 -10.58 -8.93
C ARG A 179 6.81 -9.59 -10.08
N ALA A 180 6.27 -8.40 -9.83
CA ALA A 180 6.16 -7.34 -10.83
C ALA A 180 7.55 -6.91 -11.34
N CYS A 181 8.52 -6.79 -10.43
CA CYS A 181 9.90 -6.52 -10.77
C CYS A 181 10.46 -7.54 -11.76
N LYS A 182 10.34 -8.83 -11.42
CA LYS A 182 10.78 -9.95 -12.28
C LYS A 182 10.08 -9.98 -13.64
N ALA A 183 8.81 -9.57 -13.69
CA ALA A 183 8.05 -9.52 -14.94
C ALA A 183 8.35 -8.28 -15.79
N SER A 184 8.79 -7.17 -15.17
CA SER A 184 8.95 -5.88 -15.84
C SER A 184 10.23 -5.74 -16.67
N GLY A 185 11.29 -6.48 -16.33
CA GLY A 185 12.62 -6.33 -16.93
C GLY A 185 13.27 -4.95 -16.70
N GLN A 186 12.80 -4.19 -15.71
CA GLN A 186 13.34 -2.86 -15.35
C GLN A 186 14.53 -2.99 -14.40
N ASP A 187 15.53 -3.72 -14.86
CA ASP A 187 16.75 -4.00 -14.10
C ASP A 187 17.84 -2.96 -14.37
N PHE A 188 18.59 -2.65 -13.33
CA PHE A 188 19.71 -1.71 -13.34
C PHE A 188 20.91 -2.38 -12.69
N THR A 189 22.10 -2.17 -13.26
CA THR A 189 23.37 -2.61 -12.67
C THR A 189 24.23 -1.38 -12.43
N ILE A 190 24.61 -1.16 -11.17
CA ILE A 190 25.36 0.01 -10.73
C ILE A 190 26.66 -0.44 -10.10
N THR A 191 27.77 0.08 -10.60
CA THR A 191 29.09 -0.19 -10.03
C THR A 191 29.45 0.95 -9.07
N LYS A 192 29.77 0.60 -7.83
CA LYS A 192 30.26 1.55 -6.83
C LYS A 192 31.51 2.23 -7.37
N SER A 193 31.50 3.57 -7.38
CA SER A 193 32.66 4.35 -7.78
C SER A 193 33.81 4.06 -6.81
N GLY A 194 35.02 3.85 -7.36
CA GLY A 194 36.22 3.73 -6.54
C GLY A 194 36.43 5.03 -5.75
N LYS A 195 36.91 4.91 -4.51
CA LYS A 195 37.53 6.05 -3.81
C LYS A 195 38.91 6.30 -4.40
#